data_AF-A0A4Q9DTI6-F1
#
_entry.id   AF-A0A4Q9DTI6-F1
#
_cell.length_a   1.000
_cell.length_b   1.000
_cell.length_c   1.000
_cell.angle_alpha   90.00
_cell.angle_beta   90.00
_cell.angle_gamma   90.00
#
_symmetry.space_group_name_H-M   'P 1'
#
loop_
_entity.id
_entity.type
_entity.pdbx_description
1 polymer ?
#
loop_
_entity_poly.entity_id
_entity_poly.type
_entity_poly.pdbx_seq_one_letter_code
_entity_poly.pdbx_strand_id
1 'polypeptide(L)'
;MQNKSGFLRYGFAIKRTMKNLFRKETGTFSIEATLTFPLIVLLTFSVVFACLFFYQKVTVYHTASVAVQRAAFVWDNSAKDPVTGQFDVQHNDGLYWRLFQDDALDIFKLMFGVKKAEVTLPASSNAGSTGVAAKKLLTVSGGMAPSVTGQLIYTNRLLLRTVEAHLSQPFRAPAQVQGWLHLHRVTAEEAAYVVEPVELIRTVDLIRTFIQEVKGLISPKAAAELLQEPGKLEQQAPVFSSHEQAAAYLRKLVTGTEQKIIIAAAPERVRLVDALDANGIAHQAYYSFTEKQLLEEQLVKDVDMLKQGKVQGVVWHFFKQKSKDKVLISDSLRSELLKKGISVVIHE
;
A
#
# COMPACT_ATOMS: atom_id res chain seq x y z
N MET A 1 -27.76 26.78 61.39
CA MET A 1 -26.77 26.03 60.59
C MET A 1 -26.59 24.65 61.20
N GLN A 2 -27.55 23.78 60.92
CA GLN A 2 -27.57 22.36 61.30
C GLN A 2 -26.94 21.54 60.17
N ASN A 3 -26.52 20.31 60.50
CA ASN A 3 -26.19 19.21 59.57
C ASN A 3 -24.70 18.93 59.27
N LYS A 4 -23.89 18.74 60.33
CA LYS A 4 -22.60 18.00 60.24
C LYS A 4 -22.46 16.84 61.24
N SER A 5 -23.43 16.61 62.12
CA SER A 5 -23.36 15.56 63.17
C SER A 5 -23.95 14.20 62.77
N GLY A 6 -24.57 14.08 61.58
CA GLY A 6 -25.16 12.82 61.11
C GLY A 6 -24.14 11.82 60.54
N PHE A 7 -23.12 12.29 59.83
CA PHE A 7 -22.23 11.42 59.03
C PHE A 7 -21.27 10.57 59.89
N LEU A 8 -20.82 11.10 61.03
CA LEU A 8 -19.92 10.39 61.95
C LEU A 8 -20.64 9.31 62.80
N ARG A 9 -21.95 9.39 62.96
CA ARG A 9 -22.75 8.38 63.69
C ARG A 9 -23.02 7.13 62.85
N TYR A 10 -23.21 7.27 61.54
CA TYR A 10 -23.45 6.13 60.64
C TYR A 10 -22.20 5.26 60.43
N GLY A 11 -21.02 5.85 60.29
CA GLY A 11 -19.76 5.10 60.17
C GLY A 11 -19.41 4.27 61.41
N PHE A 12 -19.76 4.77 62.60
CA PHE A 12 -19.52 4.06 63.87
C PHE A 12 -20.57 2.96 64.12
N ALA A 13 -21.83 3.18 63.72
CA ALA A 13 -22.88 2.17 63.78
C ALA A 13 -22.57 0.98 62.86
N ILE A 14 -22.13 1.22 61.62
CA ILE A 14 -21.75 0.16 60.67
C ILE A 14 -20.56 -0.68 61.20
N LYS A 15 -19.54 -0.03 61.78
CA LYS A 15 -18.39 -0.72 62.41
C LYS A 15 -18.80 -1.54 63.63
N ARG A 16 -19.73 -1.05 64.46
CA ARG A 16 -20.22 -1.76 65.66
C ARG A 16 -21.12 -2.94 65.29
N THR A 17 -21.95 -2.81 64.26
CA THR A 17 -22.81 -3.88 63.76
C THR A 17 -21.99 -4.99 63.09
N MET A 18 -20.96 -4.65 62.30
CA MET A 18 -20.00 -5.64 61.76
C MET A 18 -19.29 -6.41 62.88
N LYS A 19 -18.78 -5.72 63.91
CA LYS A 19 -18.06 -6.36 65.03
C LYS A 19 -18.95 -7.31 65.85
N ASN A 20 -20.27 -7.05 65.89
CA ASN A 20 -21.24 -7.91 66.55
C ASN A 20 -21.72 -9.08 65.67
N LEU A 21 -21.66 -8.96 64.34
CA LEU A 21 -21.91 -10.07 63.41
C LEU A 21 -20.80 -11.13 63.50
N PHE A 22 -19.54 -10.70 63.62
CA PHE A 22 -18.38 -11.60 63.73
C PHE A 22 -18.26 -12.34 65.09
N ARG A 23 -19.17 -12.11 66.04
CA ARG A 23 -19.08 -12.62 67.41
C ARG A 23 -20.19 -13.61 67.80
N LYS A 24 -21.12 -13.91 66.89
CA LYS A 24 -22.25 -14.83 67.12
C LYS A 24 -22.16 -16.02 66.17
N GLU A 25 -21.96 -17.21 66.71
CA GLU A 25 -21.78 -18.45 65.92
C GLU A 25 -23.07 -18.97 65.26
N THR A 26 -24.24 -18.48 65.68
CA THR A 26 -25.54 -18.97 65.18
C THR A 26 -25.92 -18.44 63.79
N GLY A 27 -25.20 -17.45 63.25
CA GLY A 27 -25.39 -16.92 61.89
C GLY A 27 -24.28 -17.29 60.91
N THR A 28 -23.23 -17.97 61.37
CA THR A 28 -22.03 -18.28 60.59
C THR A 28 -22.33 -19.18 59.40
N PHE A 29 -23.17 -20.21 59.58
CA PHE A 29 -23.53 -21.13 58.50
C PHE A 29 -24.25 -20.44 57.34
N SER A 30 -25.20 -19.54 57.63
CA SER A 30 -25.91 -18.80 56.58
C SER A 30 -25.01 -17.78 55.89
N ILE A 31 -24.09 -17.14 56.61
CA ILE A 31 -23.14 -16.18 56.03
C ILE A 31 -22.11 -16.90 55.16
N GLU A 32 -21.60 -18.05 55.62
CA GLU A 32 -20.67 -18.88 54.87
C GLU A 32 -21.32 -19.41 53.60
N ALA A 33 -22.55 -19.92 53.67
CA ALA A 33 -23.32 -20.35 52.50
C ALA A 33 -23.61 -19.18 51.52
N THR A 34 -23.95 -18.00 52.05
CA THR A 34 -24.25 -16.80 51.24
C THR A 34 -22.99 -16.21 50.59
N LEU A 35 -21.80 -16.40 51.15
CA LEU A 35 -20.54 -15.95 50.57
C LEU A 35 -19.93 -16.96 49.59
N THR A 36 -20.12 -18.26 49.87
CA THR A 36 -19.53 -19.35 49.10
C THR A 36 -20.10 -19.41 47.69
N PHE A 37 -21.42 -19.25 47.53
CA PHE A 37 -22.03 -19.30 46.19
C PHE A 37 -21.57 -18.16 45.26
N PRO A 38 -21.62 -16.86 45.64
CA PRO A 38 -21.07 -15.78 44.84
C PRO A 38 -19.58 -15.93 44.54
N LEU A 39 -18.80 -16.47 45.49
CA LEU A 39 -17.38 -16.73 45.29
C LEU A 39 -17.15 -17.79 44.20
N ILE A 40 -17.89 -18.89 44.23
CA ILE A 40 -17.81 -19.95 43.21
C ILE A 40 -18.21 -19.38 41.83
N VAL A 41 -19.29 -18.60 41.77
CA VAL A 41 -19.75 -17.96 40.53
C VAL A 41 -18.69 -16.99 39.98
N LEU A 42 -18.08 -16.16 40.84
CA LEU A 42 -17.01 -15.24 40.46
C LEU A 42 -15.81 -16.01 39.92
N LEU A 43 -15.38 -17.07 40.62
CA LEU A 43 -14.25 -17.90 40.20
C LEU A 43 -14.53 -18.61 38.86
N THR A 44 -15.75 -19.10 38.68
CA THR A 44 -16.19 -19.71 37.41
C THR A 44 -16.13 -18.70 36.28
N PHE A 45 -16.65 -17.49 36.47
CA PHE A 45 -16.56 -16.43 35.47
C PHE A 45 -15.12 -16.02 35.19
N SER A 46 -14.26 -15.91 36.21
CA SER A 46 -12.84 -15.62 36.02
C SER A 46 -12.16 -16.67 35.15
N VAL A 47 -12.44 -17.96 35.36
CA VAL A 47 -11.91 -19.05 34.51
C VAL A 47 -12.44 -18.93 33.08
N VAL A 48 -13.74 -18.69 32.88
CA VAL A 48 -14.33 -18.52 31.55
C VAL A 48 -13.70 -17.34 30.80
N PHE A 49 -13.54 -16.18 31.45
CA PHE A 49 -12.89 -15.01 30.84
C PHE A 49 -11.41 -15.26 30.54
N ALA A 50 -10.70 -15.98 31.41
CA ALA A 50 -9.31 -16.36 31.17
C ALA A 50 -9.21 -17.28 29.94
N CYS A 51 -10.07 -18.31 29.83
CA CYS A 51 -10.11 -19.18 28.66
C CYS A 51 -10.40 -18.40 27.37
N LEU A 52 -11.35 -17.46 27.40
CA LEU A 52 -11.68 -16.62 26.25
C LEU A 52 -10.51 -15.70 25.87
N PHE A 53 -9.79 -15.16 26.85
CA PHE A 53 -8.58 -14.37 26.61
C PHE A 53 -7.47 -15.21 25.95
N PHE A 54 -7.16 -16.38 26.50
CA PHE A 54 -6.16 -17.27 25.91
C PHE A 54 -6.55 -17.72 24.51
N TYR A 55 -7.82 -18.05 24.28
CA TYR A 55 -8.32 -18.41 22.95
C TYR A 55 -8.09 -17.29 21.92
N GLN A 56 -8.42 -16.05 22.27
CA GLN A 56 -8.18 -14.91 21.38
C GLN A 56 -6.68 -14.66 21.17
N LYS A 57 -5.87 -14.75 22.23
CA LYS A 57 -4.41 -14.61 22.14
C LYS A 57 -3.80 -15.64 21.19
N VAL A 58 -4.17 -16.91 21.32
CA VAL A 58 -3.71 -18.00 20.44
C VAL A 58 -4.19 -17.79 19.00
N THR A 59 -5.42 -17.29 18.80
CA THR A 59 -5.94 -17.01 17.45
C THR A 59 -5.16 -15.91 16.75
N VAL A 60 -4.88 -14.79 17.44
CA VAL A 60 -4.07 -13.69 16.88
C VAL A 60 -2.63 -14.16 16.63
N TYR A 61 -2.07 -14.94 17.54
CA TYR A 61 -0.75 -15.54 17.41
C TYR A 61 -0.64 -16.47 16.19
N HIS A 62 -1.58 -17.41 16.04
CA HIS A 62 -1.65 -18.30 14.88
C HIS A 62 -1.78 -17.52 13.57
N THR A 63 -2.60 -16.48 13.56
CA THR A 63 -2.78 -15.61 12.39
C THR A 63 -1.47 -14.89 12.04
N ALA A 64 -0.74 -14.38 13.03
CA ALA A 64 0.57 -13.75 12.84
C ALA A 64 1.59 -14.75 12.28
N SER A 65 1.67 -15.94 12.89
CA SER A 65 2.59 -16.99 12.48
C SER A 65 2.34 -17.45 11.05
N VAL A 66 1.07 -17.72 10.68
CA VAL A 66 0.70 -18.10 9.31
C VAL A 66 0.99 -16.99 8.31
N ALA A 67 0.69 -15.72 8.64
CA ALA A 67 0.98 -14.60 7.75
C ALA A 67 2.49 -14.48 7.48
N VAL A 68 3.30 -14.55 8.53
CA VAL A 68 4.76 -14.40 8.42
C VAL A 68 5.41 -15.58 7.71
N GLN A 69 4.97 -16.82 7.97
CA GLN A 69 5.45 -18.01 7.26
C GLN A 69 5.08 -17.98 5.79
N ARG A 70 3.85 -17.57 5.45
CA ARG A 70 3.42 -17.42 4.06
C ARG A 70 4.20 -16.33 3.34
N ALA A 71 4.44 -15.20 4.00
CA ALA A 71 5.28 -14.13 3.47
C ALA A 71 6.71 -14.61 3.19
N ALA A 72 7.31 -15.36 4.13
CA ALA A 72 8.62 -15.95 3.92
C ALA A 72 8.63 -16.99 2.77
N PHE A 73 7.55 -17.77 2.62
CA PHE A 73 7.43 -18.80 1.58
C PHE A 73 7.28 -18.24 0.17
N VAL A 74 6.52 -17.15 -0.01
CA VAL A 74 6.34 -16.50 -1.32
C VAL A 74 7.42 -15.47 -1.64
N TRP A 75 8.44 -15.34 -0.80
CA TRP A 75 9.45 -14.30 -0.96
C TRP A 75 10.22 -14.42 -2.28
N ASP A 76 10.27 -15.62 -2.87
CA ASP A 76 10.91 -15.87 -4.16
C ASP A 76 10.21 -15.16 -5.33
N ASN A 77 8.89 -14.96 -5.27
CA ASN A 77 8.12 -14.31 -6.35
C ASN A 77 6.83 -13.61 -5.84
N SER A 78 6.65 -12.32 -6.17
CA SER A 78 5.48 -11.53 -5.78
C SER A 78 4.16 -11.99 -6.38
N ALA A 79 4.18 -12.72 -7.50
CA ALA A 79 2.99 -13.27 -8.15
C ALA A 79 2.53 -14.61 -7.58
N LYS A 80 3.25 -15.15 -6.60
CA LYS A 80 2.95 -16.46 -6.01
C LYS A 80 1.79 -16.39 -5.04
N ASP A 81 0.85 -17.33 -5.19
CA ASP A 81 -0.24 -17.50 -4.26
C ASP A 81 0.31 -17.94 -2.87
N PRO A 82 0.05 -17.18 -1.80
CA PRO A 82 0.45 -17.50 -0.43
C PRO A 82 -0.08 -18.82 0.12
N VAL A 83 -1.14 -19.38 -0.46
CA VAL A 83 -1.78 -20.61 0.00
C VAL A 83 -1.35 -21.81 -0.84
N THR A 84 -1.43 -21.70 -2.16
CA THR A 84 -1.18 -22.83 -3.07
C THR A 84 0.26 -22.90 -3.60
N GLY A 85 1.00 -21.78 -3.55
CA GLY A 85 2.32 -21.67 -4.14
C GLY A 85 2.33 -21.59 -5.68
N GLN A 86 1.15 -21.54 -6.32
CA GLN A 86 1.04 -21.40 -7.77
C GLN A 86 1.40 -19.97 -8.20
N PHE A 87 2.08 -19.85 -9.33
CA PHE A 87 2.36 -18.57 -9.98
C PHE A 87 2.45 -18.75 -11.49
N ASP A 88 2.14 -17.70 -12.23
CA ASP A 88 2.31 -17.67 -13.68
C ASP A 88 3.77 -17.37 -14.03
N VAL A 89 4.35 -18.17 -14.93
CA VAL A 89 5.73 -18.03 -15.38
C VAL A 89 5.98 -16.69 -16.08
N GLN A 90 4.93 -16.07 -16.65
CA GLN A 90 5.05 -14.76 -17.29
C GLN A 90 5.14 -13.60 -16.28
N HIS A 91 4.65 -13.80 -15.05
CA HIS A 91 4.60 -12.79 -14.01
C HIS A 91 5.74 -12.99 -13.00
N ASN A 92 6.95 -12.58 -13.37
CA ASN A 92 8.13 -12.65 -12.51
C ASN A 92 8.63 -11.26 -12.07
N ASP A 93 9.34 -11.23 -10.94
CA ASP A 93 9.89 -10.00 -10.36
C ASP A 93 11.12 -9.45 -11.08
N GLY A 94 11.61 -10.13 -12.12
CA GLY A 94 12.86 -9.79 -12.84
C GLY A 94 13.99 -10.74 -12.45
N LEU A 95 15.18 -10.58 -13.06
CA LEU A 95 16.32 -11.45 -12.75
C LEU A 95 17.13 -10.96 -11.54
N TYR A 96 17.25 -9.65 -11.38
CA TYR A 96 18.13 -9.03 -10.38
C TYR A 96 17.38 -8.28 -9.30
N TRP A 97 16.06 -8.51 -9.17
CA TRP A 97 15.24 -7.81 -8.17
C TRP A 97 15.76 -8.00 -6.75
N ARG A 98 16.44 -9.11 -6.48
CA ARG A 98 17.13 -9.40 -5.20
C ARG A 98 18.24 -8.40 -4.86
N LEU A 99 18.87 -7.79 -5.86
CA LEU A 99 19.94 -6.81 -5.67
C LEU A 99 19.38 -5.39 -5.60
N PHE A 100 18.39 -5.06 -6.44
CA PHE A 100 17.93 -3.67 -6.62
C PHE A 100 16.62 -3.35 -5.88
N GLN A 101 15.74 -4.34 -5.68
CA GLN A 101 14.34 -4.16 -5.29
C GLN A 101 13.95 -4.93 -4.01
N ASP A 102 14.81 -5.81 -3.50
CA ASP A 102 14.65 -6.60 -2.26
C ASP A 102 15.24 -5.91 -1.03
N ASP A 103 15.34 -4.58 -1.08
CA ASP A 103 15.99 -3.75 -0.07
C ASP A 103 17.40 -4.24 0.33
N ALA A 104 18.09 -5.03 -0.49
CA ALA A 104 19.45 -5.52 -0.20
C ALA A 104 20.49 -4.39 -0.10
N LEU A 105 20.20 -3.26 -0.75
CA LEU A 105 20.95 -2.01 -0.60
C LEU A 105 20.67 -1.31 0.74
N ASP A 106 19.86 -1.86 1.66
CA ASP A 106 19.57 -1.25 2.97
C ASP A 106 20.82 -1.03 3.82
N ILE A 107 21.91 -1.78 3.62
CA ILE A 107 23.18 -1.48 4.30
C ILE A 107 23.75 -0.14 3.83
N PHE A 108 23.66 0.15 2.53
CA PHE A 108 24.01 1.47 2.01
C PHE A 108 22.95 2.51 2.40
N LYS A 109 21.66 2.16 2.38
CA LYS A 109 20.56 3.08 2.76
C LYS A 109 20.50 3.40 4.26
N LEU A 110 21.01 2.55 5.15
CA LEU A 110 21.15 2.80 6.60
C LEU A 110 22.12 3.97 6.86
N MET A 111 23.10 4.17 5.98
CA MET A 111 23.99 5.33 5.98
C MET A 111 23.30 6.61 5.45
N PHE A 112 22.21 6.47 4.68
CA PHE A 112 21.50 7.57 3.99
C PHE A 112 20.02 7.75 4.40
N GLY A 113 19.55 7.06 5.45
CA GLY A 113 18.24 7.28 6.08
C GLY A 113 17.00 6.86 5.28
N VAL A 114 17.00 5.74 4.56
CA VAL A 114 15.79 5.24 3.85
C VAL A 114 15.01 4.24 4.71
N LYS A 115 13.68 4.26 4.55
CA LYS A 115 12.68 3.49 5.32
C LYS A 115 12.62 2.03 4.86
N LYS A 116 12.44 1.12 5.83
CA LYS A 116 12.19 -0.31 5.61
C LYS A 116 10.88 -0.54 4.85
N ALA A 117 10.77 -1.66 4.14
CA ALA A 117 9.49 -2.12 3.58
C ALA A 117 8.51 -2.49 4.72
N GLU A 118 7.44 -1.68 4.83
CA GLU A 118 6.40 -1.82 5.84
C GLU A 118 5.02 -1.75 5.16
N VAL A 119 4.12 -2.65 5.57
CA VAL A 119 2.72 -2.67 5.15
C VAL A 119 1.82 -2.57 6.37
N THR A 120 0.98 -1.55 6.41
CA THR A 120 -0.03 -1.39 7.47
C THR A 120 -1.30 -2.17 7.13
N LEU A 121 -1.90 -2.77 8.15
CA LEU A 121 -3.11 -3.58 8.06
C LEU A 121 -4.32 -2.84 8.69
N PRO A 122 -5.52 -2.93 8.08
CA PRO A 122 -5.84 -3.69 6.86
C PRO A 122 -5.23 -3.06 5.62
N ALA A 123 -4.64 -3.90 4.76
CA ALA A 123 -3.95 -3.43 3.57
C ALA A 123 -4.95 -2.83 2.58
N SER A 124 -4.80 -1.54 2.28
CA SER A 124 -5.42 -0.96 1.10
C SER A 124 -4.45 -1.15 -0.07
N SER A 125 -4.97 -1.56 -1.22
CA SER A 125 -4.22 -1.79 -2.46
C SER A 125 -3.46 -0.55 -2.97
N ASN A 126 -3.64 0.61 -2.33
CA ASN A 126 -3.07 1.91 -2.70
C ASN A 126 -2.11 2.49 -1.63
N ALA A 127 -1.70 1.71 -0.62
CA ALA A 127 -0.72 2.19 0.35
C ALA A 127 0.65 2.37 -0.33
N GLY A 128 1.08 3.63 -0.49
CA GLY A 128 2.22 4.13 -1.29
C GLY A 128 3.62 3.62 -0.93
N SER A 129 3.77 2.31 -0.82
CA SER A 129 5.02 1.58 -0.65
C SER A 129 5.47 1.08 -2.03
N THR A 130 6.25 1.90 -2.72
CA THR A 130 6.77 1.58 -4.05
C THR A 130 7.94 0.61 -3.92
N GLY A 131 7.71 -0.69 -4.07
CA GLY A 131 8.76 -1.70 -4.02
C GLY A 131 8.26 -3.14 -4.12
N VAL A 132 9.06 -4.05 -4.67
CA VAL A 132 8.72 -5.48 -4.79
C VAL A 132 8.56 -6.14 -3.42
N ALA A 133 9.39 -5.77 -2.44
CA ALA A 133 9.26 -6.25 -1.06
C ALA A 133 7.89 -5.88 -0.45
N ALA A 134 7.44 -4.64 -0.62
CA ALA A 134 6.13 -4.22 -0.12
C ALA A 134 4.98 -4.89 -0.86
N LYS A 135 5.10 -5.09 -2.18
CA LYS A 135 4.12 -5.86 -2.97
C LYS A 135 3.98 -7.30 -2.46
N LYS A 136 5.09 -7.95 -2.09
CA LYS A 136 5.09 -9.31 -1.51
C LYS A 136 4.34 -9.36 -0.18
N LEU A 137 4.58 -8.38 0.69
CA LEU A 137 3.85 -8.24 1.95
C LEU A 137 2.34 -7.99 1.71
N LEU A 138 2.00 -7.16 0.72
CA LEU A 138 0.62 -6.89 0.33
C LEU A 138 -0.11 -8.16 -0.16
N THR A 139 0.52 -8.99 -0.99
CA THR A 139 -0.07 -10.25 -1.48
C THR A 139 -0.55 -11.15 -0.33
N VAL A 140 0.21 -11.22 0.77
CA VAL A 140 -0.15 -12.03 1.94
C VAL A 140 -1.24 -11.38 2.77
N SER A 141 -1.22 -10.06 2.89
CA SER A 141 -2.23 -9.32 3.66
C SER A 141 -3.66 -9.44 3.10
N GLY A 142 -3.81 -9.69 1.79
CA GLY A 142 -5.13 -9.86 1.16
C GLY A 142 -5.94 -11.05 1.68
N GLY A 143 -5.29 -12.03 2.31
CA GLY A 143 -5.94 -13.20 2.91
C GLY A 143 -6.34 -13.01 4.39
N MET A 144 -6.10 -11.84 4.99
CA MET A 144 -6.33 -11.60 6.42
C MET A 144 -7.72 -11.03 6.69
N ALA A 145 -8.30 -11.40 7.85
CA ALA A 145 -9.60 -10.85 8.25
C ALA A 145 -9.51 -9.34 8.52
N PRO A 146 -10.50 -8.54 8.09
CA PRO A 146 -10.46 -7.06 8.20
C PRO A 146 -10.44 -6.54 9.65
N SER A 147 -10.79 -7.40 10.62
CA SER A 147 -10.71 -7.06 12.06
C SER A 147 -9.29 -7.04 12.63
N VAL A 148 -8.30 -7.52 11.87
CA VAL A 148 -6.90 -7.56 12.27
C VAL A 148 -6.22 -6.29 11.79
N THR A 149 -5.60 -5.58 12.71
CA THR A 149 -4.89 -4.32 12.45
C THR A 149 -3.47 -4.45 12.94
N GLY A 150 -2.50 -3.82 12.28
CA GLY A 150 -1.11 -4.07 12.59
C GLY A 150 -0.18 -3.70 11.46
N GLN A 151 1.02 -4.26 11.49
CA GLN A 151 2.07 -4.01 10.50
C GLN A 151 2.77 -5.31 10.15
N LEU A 152 3.11 -5.47 8.87
CA LEU A 152 4.08 -6.44 8.38
C LEU A 152 5.34 -5.68 7.98
N ILE A 153 6.49 -6.12 8.49
CA ILE A 153 7.78 -5.47 8.31
C ILE A 153 8.74 -6.49 7.70
N TYR A 154 9.42 -6.09 6.64
CA TYR A 154 10.54 -6.85 6.12
C TYR A 154 11.86 -6.18 6.49
N THR A 155 12.83 -6.98 6.94
CA THR A 155 14.19 -6.52 7.21
C THR A 155 15.19 -7.42 6.48
N ASN A 156 16.03 -6.81 5.65
CA ASN A 156 17.14 -7.47 4.98
C ASN A 156 18.47 -7.09 5.65
N ARG A 157 19.15 -8.07 6.28
CA ARG A 157 20.50 -7.91 6.85
C ARG A 157 21.56 -8.68 6.07
N LEU A 158 21.38 -8.82 4.76
CA LEU A 158 22.26 -9.53 3.79
C LEU A 158 22.39 -11.04 4.04
N LEU A 159 22.86 -11.44 5.21
CA LEU A 159 22.98 -12.84 5.64
C LEU A 159 21.65 -13.37 6.20
N LEU A 160 20.84 -12.49 6.79
CA LEU A 160 19.59 -12.84 7.47
C LEU A 160 18.48 -11.93 6.95
N ARG A 161 17.44 -12.55 6.41
CA ARG A 161 16.23 -11.88 5.94
C ARG A 161 15.08 -12.31 6.81
N THR A 162 14.39 -11.35 7.41
CA THR A 162 13.29 -11.61 8.34
C THR A 162 12.03 -10.86 7.91
N VAL A 163 10.91 -11.56 8.02
CA VAL A 163 9.58 -10.96 7.98
C VAL A 163 9.03 -10.98 9.40
N GLU A 164 8.55 -9.84 9.86
CA GLU A 164 8.01 -9.62 11.20
C GLU A 164 6.55 -9.16 11.07
N ALA A 165 5.67 -9.67 11.93
CA ALA A 165 4.28 -9.23 12.01
C ALA A 165 3.97 -8.74 13.42
N HIS A 166 3.47 -7.51 13.51
CA HIS A 166 2.91 -6.93 14.72
C HIS A 166 1.41 -6.83 14.53
N LEU A 167 0.66 -7.80 15.02
CA LEU A 167 -0.79 -7.85 14.88
C LEU A 167 -1.50 -7.45 16.16
N SER A 168 -2.65 -6.80 16.02
CA SER A 168 -3.54 -6.46 17.12
C SER A 168 -5.00 -6.63 16.70
N GLN A 169 -5.78 -7.23 17.60
CA GLN A 169 -7.21 -7.43 17.45
C GLN A 169 -7.95 -6.86 18.67
N PRO A 170 -9.13 -6.23 18.51
CA PRO A 170 -9.95 -5.84 19.65
C PRO A 170 -10.37 -7.06 20.48
N PHE A 171 -10.25 -6.95 21.81
CA PHE A 171 -10.67 -8.01 22.73
C PHE A 171 -12.19 -8.15 22.71
N ARG A 172 -12.72 -9.32 22.33
CA ARG A 172 -14.18 -9.54 22.26
C ARG A 172 -14.73 -9.91 23.64
N ALA A 173 -14.99 -8.91 24.47
CA ALA A 173 -15.68 -9.06 25.77
C ALA A 173 -16.67 -7.91 26.00
N PRO A 174 -17.61 -8.02 26.94
CA PRO A 174 -18.48 -6.90 27.32
C PRO A 174 -17.66 -5.68 27.78
N ALA A 175 -18.13 -4.46 27.49
CA ALA A 175 -17.39 -3.22 27.77
C ALA A 175 -17.02 -3.06 29.25
N GLN A 176 -17.87 -3.56 30.16
CA GLN A 176 -17.63 -3.56 31.61
C GLN A 176 -16.40 -4.40 31.98
N VAL A 177 -16.21 -5.54 31.31
CA VAL A 177 -15.08 -6.45 31.54
C VAL A 177 -13.80 -5.87 30.95
N GLN A 178 -13.88 -5.27 29.76
CA GLN A 178 -12.74 -4.57 29.15
C GLN A 178 -12.25 -3.41 30.03
N GLY A 179 -13.20 -2.63 30.57
CA GLY A 179 -12.89 -1.51 31.47
C GLY A 179 -12.27 -1.96 32.80
N TRP A 180 -12.77 -3.06 33.38
CA TRP A 180 -12.24 -3.61 34.63
C TRP A 180 -10.84 -4.22 34.48
N LEU A 181 -10.59 -4.93 33.38
CA LEU A 181 -9.30 -5.57 33.10
C LEU A 181 -8.29 -4.65 32.40
N HIS A 182 -8.71 -3.46 31.97
CA HIS A 182 -7.94 -2.55 31.10
C HIS A 182 -7.45 -3.20 29.78
N LEU A 183 -7.98 -4.37 29.42
CA LEU A 183 -7.62 -5.16 28.22
C LEU A 183 -8.56 -4.80 27.07
N HIS A 184 -8.13 -3.85 26.24
CA HIS A 184 -8.90 -3.41 25.06
C HIS A 184 -8.47 -4.14 23.79
N ARG A 185 -7.23 -4.62 23.73
CA ARG A 185 -6.63 -5.22 22.55
C ARG A 185 -5.78 -6.43 22.92
N VAL A 186 -5.78 -7.41 22.04
CA VAL A 186 -4.91 -8.57 22.09
C VAL A 186 -3.88 -8.39 20.99
N THR A 187 -2.61 -8.31 21.36
CA THR A 187 -1.48 -8.16 20.43
C THR A 187 -0.80 -9.51 20.21
N ALA A 188 -0.13 -9.70 19.08
CA ALA A 188 0.84 -10.78 18.88
C ALA A 188 1.97 -10.30 17.98
N GLU A 189 3.17 -10.78 18.26
CA GLU A 189 4.38 -10.48 17.50
C GLU A 189 5.00 -11.79 17.09
N GLU A 190 5.26 -11.96 15.80
CA GLU A 190 5.84 -13.18 15.25
C GLU A 190 6.83 -12.83 14.14
N ALA A 191 7.84 -13.68 13.95
CA ALA A 191 8.88 -13.50 12.94
C ALA A 191 9.24 -14.82 12.27
N ALA A 192 9.56 -14.79 10.97
CA ALA A 192 10.11 -15.93 10.25
C ALA A 192 11.24 -15.48 9.33
N TYR A 193 12.14 -16.42 9.09
CA TYR A 193 13.28 -16.24 8.21
C TYR A 193 12.90 -16.58 6.78
N VAL A 194 13.34 -15.75 5.84
CA VAL A 194 13.26 -16.05 4.42
C VAL A 194 14.40 -17.00 4.06
N VAL A 195 14.07 -18.23 3.69
CA VAL A 195 15.04 -19.28 3.37
C VAL A 195 14.97 -19.58 1.87
N GLU A 196 16.01 -19.16 1.13
CA GLU A 196 16.17 -19.48 -0.30
C GLU A 196 17.50 -20.21 -0.51
N PRO A 197 17.55 -21.55 -0.32
CA PRO A 197 18.82 -22.29 -0.30
C PRO A 197 19.51 -22.28 -1.66
N VAL A 198 18.74 -22.33 -2.75
CA VAL A 198 19.26 -22.28 -4.13
C VAL A 198 19.94 -20.94 -4.42
N GLU A 199 19.31 -19.84 -4.01
CA GLU A 199 19.88 -18.51 -4.19
C GLU A 199 21.12 -18.30 -3.31
N LEU A 200 21.13 -18.83 -2.08
CA LEU A 200 22.32 -18.81 -1.23
C LEU A 200 23.51 -19.51 -1.92
N ILE A 201 23.30 -20.70 -2.47
CA ILE A 201 24.35 -21.43 -3.20
C ILE A 201 24.80 -20.63 -4.42
N ARG A 202 23.87 -20.09 -5.22
CA ARG A 202 24.18 -19.28 -6.40
C ARG A 202 24.98 -18.03 -6.03
N THR A 203 24.60 -17.31 -4.98
CA THR A 203 25.30 -16.11 -4.52
C THR A 203 26.70 -16.47 -4.00
N VAL A 204 26.84 -17.53 -3.21
CA VAL A 204 28.15 -17.97 -2.71
C VAL A 204 29.06 -18.43 -3.84
N ASP A 205 28.54 -19.18 -4.82
CA ASP A 205 29.30 -19.61 -6.00
C ASP A 205 29.70 -18.43 -6.89
N LEU A 206 28.78 -17.49 -7.13
CA LEU A 206 29.07 -16.25 -7.86
C LEU A 206 30.19 -15.45 -7.19
N ILE A 207 30.09 -15.23 -5.87
CA ILE A 207 31.09 -14.52 -5.08
C ILE A 207 32.43 -15.26 -5.14
N ARG A 208 32.43 -16.58 -4.98
CA ARG A 208 33.66 -17.38 -4.99
C ARG A 208 34.36 -17.35 -6.34
N THR A 209 33.61 -17.55 -7.42
CA THR A 209 34.16 -17.76 -8.77
C THR A 209 34.47 -16.43 -9.45
N PHE A 210 33.52 -15.49 -9.46
CA PHE A 210 33.65 -14.27 -10.26
C PHE A 210 34.40 -13.13 -9.56
N ILE A 211 34.42 -13.05 -8.22
CA ILE A 211 35.13 -11.94 -7.56
C ILE A 211 36.63 -11.99 -7.86
N GLN A 212 37.23 -13.17 -7.96
CA GLN A 212 38.67 -13.27 -8.27
C GLN A 212 38.98 -12.80 -9.69
N GLU A 213 38.08 -13.07 -10.64
CA GLU A 213 38.24 -12.67 -12.04
C GLU A 213 37.96 -11.18 -12.25
N VAL A 214 36.97 -10.62 -11.53
CA VAL A 214 36.57 -9.20 -11.67
C VAL A 214 37.47 -8.26 -10.86
N LYS A 215 38.17 -8.77 -9.84
CA LYS A 215 39.06 -7.98 -8.98
C LYS A 215 40.21 -7.37 -9.79
N GLY A 216 40.07 -6.07 -10.09
CA GLY A 216 41.05 -5.27 -10.83
C GLY A 216 40.67 -5.00 -12.29
N LEU A 217 39.63 -5.63 -12.83
CA LEU A 217 39.16 -5.39 -14.20
C LEU A 217 38.12 -4.26 -14.30
N ILE A 218 37.38 -3.98 -13.23
CA ILE A 218 36.27 -3.02 -13.25
C ILE A 218 36.34 -2.12 -12.01
N SER A 219 36.26 -0.79 -12.22
CA SER A 219 36.13 0.16 -11.12
C SER A 219 34.71 0.13 -10.53
N PRO A 220 34.50 0.39 -9.23
CA PRO A 220 33.17 0.34 -8.61
C PRO A 220 32.12 1.20 -9.34
N LYS A 221 32.55 2.31 -9.94
CA LYS A 221 31.67 3.20 -10.72
C LYS A 221 31.26 2.60 -12.06
N ALA A 222 32.20 1.99 -12.79
CA ALA A 222 31.90 1.29 -14.04
C ALA A 222 31.04 0.04 -13.81
N ALA A 223 31.23 -0.67 -12.69
CA ALA A 223 30.38 -1.78 -12.30
C ALA A 223 28.93 -1.33 -12.04
N ALA A 224 28.74 -0.21 -11.34
CA ALA A 224 27.40 0.33 -11.07
C ALA A 224 26.65 0.77 -12.35
N GLU A 225 27.37 1.30 -13.34
CA GLU A 225 26.77 1.67 -14.64
C GLU A 225 26.41 0.44 -15.50
N LEU A 226 27.18 -0.64 -15.43
CA LEU A 226 26.93 -1.89 -16.17
C LEU A 226 25.90 -2.80 -15.49
N LEU A 227 25.76 -2.73 -14.17
CA LEU A 227 24.79 -3.49 -13.37
C LEU A 227 23.42 -2.81 -13.34
N GLN A 228 22.97 -2.22 -14.44
CA GLN A 228 21.55 -1.89 -14.56
C GLN A 228 20.80 -3.17 -14.92
N GLU A 229 19.65 -3.41 -14.30
CA GLU A 229 18.80 -4.51 -14.76
C GLU A 229 18.53 -4.29 -16.24
N PRO A 230 18.77 -5.28 -17.13
CA PRO A 230 18.17 -5.24 -18.44
C PRO A 230 16.68 -5.19 -18.15
N GLY A 231 16.10 -4.01 -18.37
CA GLY A 231 14.73 -3.77 -17.96
C GLY A 231 13.88 -4.92 -18.47
N LYS A 232 12.89 -5.33 -17.66
CA LYS A 232 11.58 -5.67 -18.27
C LYS A 232 11.44 -4.71 -19.42
N LEU A 233 11.07 -5.19 -20.61
CA LEU A 233 10.74 -4.34 -21.75
C LEU A 233 9.69 -3.30 -21.30
N GLU A 234 10.11 -2.27 -20.58
CA GLU A 234 9.53 -0.97 -20.58
C GLU A 234 9.57 -0.70 -22.06
N GLN A 235 8.39 -0.79 -22.66
CA GLN A 235 8.15 -0.15 -23.93
C GLN A 235 8.69 1.25 -23.71
N GLN A 236 9.92 1.47 -24.19
CA GLN A 236 10.62 2.74 -24.05
C GLN A 236 9.56 3.77 -24.42
N ALA A 237 9.28 4.71 -23.51
CA ALA A 237 8.31 5.76 -23.77
C ALA A 237 8.57 6.24 -25.20
N PRO A 238 7.64 6.02 -26.14
CA PRO A 238 7.96 6.06 -27.56
C PRO A 238 8.59 7.41 -27.86
N VAL A 239 9.88 7.42 -28.21
CA VAL A 239 10.60 8.66 -28.50
C VAL A 239 10.11 9.11 -29.87
N PHE A 240 9.13 10.00 -29.86
CA PHE A 240 8.59 10.57 -31.09
C PHE A 240 9.63 11.51 -31.70
N SER A 241 9.88 11.36 -33.01
CA SER A 241 10.72 12.29 -33.76
C SER A 241 9.91 13.28 -34.58
N SER A 242 8.58 13.10 -34.66
CA SER A 242 7.68 13.95 -35.44
C SER A 242 6.25 13.94 -34.89
N HIS A 243 5.47 14.94 -35.28
CA HIS A 243 4.04 15.03 -34.97
C HIS A 243 3.26 13.85 -35.58
N GLU A 244 3.60 13.39 -36.79
CA GLU A 244 2.91 12.26 -37.44
C GLU A 244 3.08 10.95 -36.65
N GLN A 245 4.27 10.69 -36.09
CA GLN A 245 4.50 9.53 -35.23
C GLN A 245 3.71 9.62 -33.92
N ALA A 246 3.64 10.82 -33.31
CA ALA A 246 2.85 11.05 -32.11
C ALA A 246 1.35 10.87 -32.37
N ALA A 247 0.84 11.38 -33.50
CA ALA A 247 -0.54 11.20 -33.93
C ALA A 247 -0.86 9.73 -34.25
N ALA A 248 0.04 9.02 -34.93
CA ALA A 248 -0.13 7.60 -35.22
C ALA A 248 -0.15 6.72 -33.95
N TYR A 249 0.67 7.07 -32.95
CA TYR A 249 0.62 6.44 -31.63
C TYR A 249 -0.68 6.74 -30.91
N LEU A 250 -1.11 8.02 -30.93
CA LEU A 250 -2.36 8.44 -30.31
C LEU A 250 -3.56 7.70 -30.88
N ARG A 251 -3.65 7.55 -32.21
CA ARG A 251 -4.70 6.76 -32.89
C ARG A 251 -4.76 5.31 -32.39
N LYS A 252 -3.60 4.68 -32.20
CA LYS A 252 -3.53 3.32 -31.63
C LYS A 252 -3.95 3.28 -30.16
N LEU A 253 -3.53 4.27 -29.37
CA LEU A 253 -3.81 4.34 -27.94
C LEU A 253 -5.31 4.49 -27.64
N VAL A 254 -6.00 5.33 -28.39
CA VAL A 254 -7.43 5.62 -28.18
C VAL A 254 -8.35 4.83 -29.11
N THR A 255 -7.78 3.93 -29.94
CA THR A 255 -8.52 3.20 -30.98
C THR A 255 -9.34 4.14 -31.87
N GLY A 256 -8.76 5.30 -32.22
CA GLY A 256 -9.43 6.36 -32.94
C GLY A 256 -8.90 6.55 -34.36
N THR A 257 -9.67 7.24 -35.20
CA THR A 257 -9.31 7.53 -36.60
C THR A 257 -9.11 9.02 -36.84
N GLU A 258 -8.18 9.36 -37.73
CA GLU A 258 -8.03 10.75 -38.17
C GLU A 258 -9.30 11.22 -38.90
N GLN A 259 -9.78 12.41 -38.57
CA GLN A 259 -10.97 12.97 -39.20
C GLN A 259 -10.82 14.45 -39.51
N LYS A 260 -11.26 14.85 -40.70
CA LYS A 260 -11.39 16.25 -41.09
C LYS A 260 -12.79 16.74 -40.76
N ILE A 261 -12.89 17.71 -39.85
CA ILE A 261 -14.14 18.31 -39.42
C ILE A 261 -14.21 19.74 -39.96
N ILE A 262 -15.23 20.04 -40.75
CA ILE A 262 -15.49 21.39 -41.25
C ILE A 262 -16.22 22.15 -40.14
N ILE A 263 -15.70 23.29 -39.68
CA ILE A 263 -16.25 24.06 -38.54
C ILE A 263 -17.27 25.12 -39.02
N ALA A 264 -17.11 25.75 -40.19
CA ALA A 264 -18.08 26.74 -40.70
C ALA A 264 -17.99 26.96 -42.22
N ALA A 265 -19.06 27.54 -42.80
CA ALA A 265 -19.30 27.71 -44.24
C ALA A 265 -18.79 29.04 -44.86
N ALA A 266 -17.70 29.64 -44.35
CA ALA A 266 -16.95 30.72 -45.02
C ALA A 266 -15.61 31.05 -44.32
N PRO A 267 -14.53 31.30 -45.08
CA PRO A 267 -13.93 30.30 -45.96
C PRO A 267 -13.49 29.08 -45.13
N GLU A 268 -13.76 27.89 -45.65
CA GLU A 268 -13.49 26.54 -45.12
C GLU A 268 -12.52 26.44 -43.92
N ARG A 269 -13.02 26.69 -42.70
CA ARG A 269 -12.26 26.38 -41.48
C ARG A 269 -12.33 24.88 -41.23
N VAL A 270 -11.37 24.15 -41.79
CA VAL A 270 -11.20 22.72 -41.54
C VAL A 270 -10.32 22.53 -40.31
N ARG A 271 -10.75 21.62 -39.42
CA ARG A 271 -9.94 21.09 -38.32
C ARG A 271 -9.61 19.64 -38.62
N LEU A 272 -8.32 19.35 -38.71
CA LEU A 272 -7.84 17.98 -38.68
C LEU A 272 -7.81 17.53 -37.21
N VAL A 273 -8.49 16.42 -36.93
CA VAL A 273 -8.48 15.74 -35.64
C VAL A 273 -7.58 14.53 -35.77
N ASP A 274 -6.53 14.47 -34.96
CA ASP A 274 -5.52 13.41 -35.05
C ASP A 274 -6.10 12.03 -34.74
N ALA A 275 -7.01 11.94 -33.77
CA ALA A 275 -7.80 10.75 -33.50
C ALA A 275 -9.17 11.09 -32.91
N LEU A 276 -10.26 10.67 -33.56
CA LEU A 276 -11.61 10.66 -32.98
C LEU A 276 -11.90 9.25 -32.45
N ASP A 277 -12.22 9.13 -31.17
CA ASP A 277 -12.55 7.83 -30.54
C ASP A 277 -14.02 7.43 -30.76
N ALA A 278 -14.36 6.20 -30.36
CA ALA A 278 -15.72 5.68 -30.48
C ALA A 278 -16.77 6.43 -29.61
N ASN A 279 -16.31 7.18 -28.60
CA ASN A 279 -17.16 8.00 -27.74
C ASN A 279 -17.36 9.41 -28.31
N GLY A 280 -16.82 9.72 -29.50
CA GLY A 280 -16.90 11.04 -30.11
C GLY A 280 -16.01 12.08 -29.44
N ILE A 281 -14.97 11.66 -28.71
CA ILE A 281 -13.96 12.52 -28.10
C ILE A 281 -12.82 12.72 -29.11
N ALA A 282 -12.50 13.99 -29.38
CA ALA A 282 -11.40 14.36 -30.27
C ALA A 282 -10.09 14.47 -29.50
N HIS A 283 -9.11 13.67 -29.89
CA HIS A 283 -7.76 13.67 -29.35
C HIS A 283 -6.80 14.36 -30.32
N GLN A 284 -6.02 15.30 -29.80
CA GLN A 284 -5.01 16.05 -30.57
C GLN A 284 -3.61 15.83 -30.02
N ALA A 285 -2.64 15.60 -30.90
CA ALA A 285 -1.25 15.35 -30.57
C ALA A 285 -0.40 16.62 -30.80
N TYR A 286 0.24 17.12 -29.76
CA TYR A 286 1.17 18.24 -29.86
C TYR A 286 2.59 17.79 -29.56
N TYR A 287 3.40 17.66 -30.61
CA TYR A 287 4.84 17.38 -30.52
C TYR A 287 5.68 18.67 -30.61
N SER A 288 5.31 19.59 -31.51
CA SER A 288 5.90 20.93 -31.61
C SER A 288 4.79 21.96 -31.64
N PHE A 289 4.86 22.95 -30.76
CA PHE A 289 3.82 23.96 -30.60
C PHE A 289 4.38 25.25 -30.01
N THR A 290 3.64 26.34 -30.20
CA THR A 290 3.81 27.58 -29.45
C THR A 290 2.50 27.89 -28.74
N GLU A 291 2.55 28.37 -27.49
CA GLU A 291 1.33 28.63 -26.72
C GLU A 291 0.41 29.65 -27.40
N LYS A 292 1.02 30.66 -28.05
CA LYS A 292 0.28 31.65 -28.83
C LYS A 292 -0.54 31.01 -29.95
N GLN A 293 0.07 30.12 -30.75
CA GLN A 293 -0.64 29.41 -31.83
C GLN A 293 -1.75 28.52 -31.27
N LEU A 294 -1.50 27.85 -30.15
CA LEU A 294 -2.52 26.99 -29.52
C LEU A 294 -3.73 27.80 -29.05
N LEU A 295 -3.51 28.94 -28.40
CA LEU A 295 -4.58 29.79 -27.87
C LEU A 295 -5.36 30.53 -28.97
N GLU A 296 -4.65 31.10 -29.95
CA GLU A 296 -5.26 31.96 -30.96
C GLU A 296 -5.93 31.15 -32.09
N GLU A 297 -5.41 29.95 -32.41
CA GLU A 297 -5.89 29.19 -33.56
C GLU A 297 -6.56 27.87 -33.18
N GLN A 298 -5.89 27.03 -32.40
CA GLN A 298 -6.36 25.65 -32.17
C GLN A 298 -7.47 25.58 -31.13
N LEU A 299 -7.35 26.34 -30.05
CA LEU A 299 -8.35 26.44 -28.99
C LEU A 299 -9.68 26.96 -29.53
N VAL A 300 -9.65 28.00 -30.38
CA VAL A 300 -10.86 28.57 -30.99
C VAL A 300 -11.59 27.52 -31.83
N LYS A 301 -10.85 26.77 -32.65
CA LYS A 301 -11.41 25.68 -33.48
C LYS A 301 -12.03 24.57 -32.63
N ASP A 302 -11.35 24.14 -31.59
CA ASP A 302 -11.80 23.04 -30.74
C ASP A 302 -13.01 23.41 -29.87
N VAL A 303 -13.07 24.66 -29.39
CA VAL A 303 -14.25 25.20 -28.70
C VAL A 303 -15.45 25.32 -29.64
N ASP A 304 -15.23 25.73 -30.89
CA ASP A 304 -16.31 25.81 -31.87
C ASP A 304 -16.84 24.42 -32.23
N MET A 305 -15.98 23.39 -32.32
CA MET A 305 -16.42 22.00 -32.51
C MET A 305 -17.28 21.50 -31.35
N LEU A 306 -16.88 21.80 -30.11
CA LEU A 306 -17.65 21.47 -28.91
C LEU A 306 -19.02 22.17 -28.90
N LYS A 307 -19.05 23.48 -29.21
CA LYS A 307 -20.31 24.26 -29.25
C LYS A 307 -21.27 23.79 -30.34
N GLN A 308 -20.75 23.35 -31.48
CA GLN A 308 -21.54 22.85 -32.60
C GLN A 308 -21.96 21.38 -32.42
N GLY A 309 -21.57 20.73 -31.32
CA GLY A 309 -21.88 19.32 -31.05
C GLY A 309 -21.22 18.35 -32.03
N LYS A 310 -20.16 18.77 -32.74
CA LYS A 310 -19.43 17.93 -33.71
C LYS A 310 -18.56 16.88 -33.02
N VAL A 311 -18.21 17.12 -31.76
CA VAL A 311 -17.48 16.23 -30.86
C VAL A 311 -18.10 16.33 -29.46
N GLN A 312 -18.06 15.23 -28.70
CA GLN A 312 -18.58 15.17 -27.33
C GLN A 312 -17.57 15.69 -26.30
N GLY A 313 -16.27 15.64 -26.63
CA GLY A 313 -15.18 16.10 -25.78
C GLY A 313 -13.92 16.37 -26.59
N VAL A 314 -12.96 17.11 -26.01
CA VAL A 314 -11.64 17.35 -26.62
C VAL A 314 -10.53 17.12 -25.60
N VAL A 315 -9.51 16.36 -26.00
CA VAL A 315 -8.33 16.05 -25.20
C VAL A 315 -7.07 16.43 -25.97
N TRP A 316 -6.21 17.22 -25.34
CA TRP A 316 -4.92 17.60 -25.89
C TRP A 316 -3.81 16.78 -25.23
N HIS A 317 -3.09 16.03 -26.06
CA HIS A 317 -1.96 15.21 -25.68
C HIS A 317 -0.67 15.91 -26.07
N PHE A 318 0.18 16.18 -25.09
CA PHE A 318 1.47 16.81 -25.31
C PHE A 318 2.58 15.77 -25.16
N PHE A 319 3.45 15.72 -26.17
CA PHE A 319 4.50 14.72 -26.26
C PHE A 319 5.87 15.36 -26.07
N LYS A 320 6.75 14.69 -25.33
CA LYS A 320 8.13 15.11 -25.13
C LYS A 320 8.90 15.17 -26.44
N GLN A 321 9.60 16.29 -26.66
CA GLN A 321 10.52 16.44 -27.77
C GLN A 321 11.84 15.74 -27.47
N LYS A 322 12.44 15.09 -28.47
CA LYS A 322 13.75 14.42 -28.32
C LYS A 322 14.87 15.35 -27.81
N SER A 323 14.75 16.66 -28.06
CA SER A 323 15.73 17.68 -27.66
C SER A 323 15.46 18.30 -26.27
N LYS A 324 14.36 17.95 -25.60
CA LYS A 324 13.97 18.55 -24.31
C LYS A 324 13.65 17.47 -23.28
N ASP A 325 14.14 17.66 -22.05
CA ASP A 325 13.95 16.67 -20.98
C ASP A 325 12.51 16.61 -20.44
N LYS A 326 11.72 17.67 -20.63
CA LYS A 326 10.33 17.77 -20.18
C LYS A 326 9.44 18.47 -21.19
N VAL A 327 8.16 18.12 -21.18
CA VAL A 327 7.11 18.90 -21.85
C VAL A 327 6.82 20.13 -20.98
N LEU A 328 7.14 21.33 -21.50
CA LEU A 328 6.88 22.59 -20.81
C LEU A 328 5.61 23.22 -21.37
N ILE A 329 4.56 23.26 -20.54
CA ILE A 329 3.32 24.01 -20.78
C ILE A 329 3.13 24.94 -19.58
N SER A 330 2.79 26.20 -19.83
CA SER A 330 2.53 27.15 -18.76
C SER A 330 1.27 26.78 -17.97
N ASP A 331 1.28 27.03 -16.66
CA ASP A 331 0.10 26.82 -15.81
C ASP A 331 -1.09 27.68 -16.26
N SER A 332 -0.82 28.85 -16.87
CA SER A 332 -1.83 29.70 -17.52
C SER A 332 -2.52 29.00 -18.68
N LEU A 333 -1.77 28.39 -19.59
CA LEU A 333 -2.33 27.65 -20.73
C LEU A 333 -3.16 26.46 -20.23
N ARG A 334 -2.63 25.68 -19.29
CA ARG A 334 -3.36 24.54 -18.72
C ARG A 334 -4.68 24.95 -18.08
N SER A 335 -4.67 26.04 -17.30
CA SER A 335 -5.87 26.57 -16.65
C SER A 335 -6.91 27.07 -17.66
N GLU A 336 -6.46 27.71 -18.74
CA GLU A 336 -7.32 28.20 -19.80
C GLU A 336 -7.98 27.06 -20.59
N LEU A 337 -7.24 26.00 -20.91
CA LEU A 337 -7.77 24.81 -21.58
C LEU A 337 -8.86 24.12 -20.74
N LEU A 338 -8.59 23.91 -19.45
CA LEU A 338 -9.56 23.31 -18.52
C LEU A 338 -10.82 24.17 -18.38
N LYS A 339 -10.67 25.51 -18.30
CA LYS A 339 -11.80 26.45 -18.25
C LYS A 339 -12.69 26.39 -19.49
N LYS A 340 -12.13 26.01 -20.64
CA LYS A 340 -12.85 25.84 -21.92
C LYS A 340 -13.35 24.42 -22.15
N GLY A 341 -13.20 23.52 -21.18
CA GLY A 341 -13.66 22.13 -21.26
C GLY A 341 -12.73 21.19 -22.02
N ILE A 342 -11.46 21.58 -22.22
CA ILE A 342 -10.44 20.75 -22.87
C ILE A 342 -9.57 20.07 -21.81
N SER A 343 -9.48 18.75 -21.87
CA SER A 343 -8.63 17.96 -20.97
C SER A 343 -7.19 17.90 -21.49
N VAL A 344 -6.22 17.92 -20.59
CA VAL A 344 -4.78 17.93 -20.93
C VAL A 344 -4.11 16.67 -20.39
N VAL A 345 -3.38 15.97 -21.27
CA VAL A 345 -2.57 14.79 -20.94
C VAL A 345 -1.14 15.02 -21.41
N ILE A 346 -0.18 14.73 -20.55
CA ILE A 346 1.25 14.89 -20.84
C ILE A 346 1.89 13.51 -20.90
N HIS A 347 2.64 13.25 -21.97
CA HIS A 347 3.42 12.03 -22.18
C HIS A 347 4.91 12.38 -22.10
N GLU A 348 5.58 11.91 -21.04
CA GLU A 348 6.99 12.16 -20.73
C GLU A 348 7.93 11.00 -21.09
#